data_AF-A0A377TVQ1-F1
#
_entry.id   AF-A0A377TVQ1-F1
#
_cell.length_a   1.000
_cell.length_b   1.000
_cell.length_c   1.000
_cell.angle_alpha   90.00
_cell.angle_beta   90.00
_cell.angle_gamma   90.00
#
_symmetry.space_group_name_H-M   'P 1'
#
loop_
_entity.id
_entity.type
_entity.pdbx_description
1 polymer ?
#
loop_
_entity_poly.entity_id
_entity_poly.type
_entity_poly.pdbx_seq_one_letter_code
_entity_poly.pdbx_strand_id
1 'polypeptide(L)'
;MKIRSQVGMVLNLDKCIGCHTCSVTCKNVWSSREGMEYAWFNNVETKPGIGYPKNWEDQDQWQGGWIRGISGKLTPRLGNRVSVLSKIFANPVLPAIDDYYEPFTYDYQHLHNAPEGKYLPTARPRSLISGERMDKISWGPNWEELLGGEFEKRARDRNFEAMQKEMYGQFENTFMMYLPRLCEHCLNPSCVATCPSGAIYKREEDGIVLIDQDKCRGWRMCISGCPYKKIYFNWKSGKSENASSAIRALSPGSQRSAQKPASGASAILAYCCMTPTVFKRRPVPNMKPTSMNASARCSLIQTIRRSSRKR
;
A
#
# COMPACT_ATOMS: atom_id res chain seq x y z
N MET A 1 -22.58 -17.13 -16.21
CA MET A 1 -21.90 -15.81 -16.12
C MET A 1 -22.41 -15.10 -14.87
N LYS A 2 -21.55 -14.77 -13.90
CA LYS A 2 -21.92 -14.00 -12.69
C LYS A 2 -21.29 -12.62 -12.75
N ILE A 3 -22.08 -11.58 -13.03
CA ILE A 3 -21.61 -10.21 -13.15
C ILE A 3 -21.50 -9.59 -11.76
N ARG A 4 -20.37 -8.93 -11.47
CA ARG A 4 -20.10 -8.16 -10.25
C ARG A 4 -19.44 -6.83 -10.62
N SER A 5 -19.43 -5.87 -9.69
CA SER A 5 -18.80 -4.56 -9.84
C SER A 5 -17.57 -4.42 -8.94
N GLN A 6 -16.57 -3.67 -9.42
CA GLN A 6 -15.41 -3.28 -8.63
C GLN A 6 -14.96 -1.86 -9.02
N VAL A 7 -14.67 -1.03 -8.03
CA VAL A 7 -14.00 0.25 -8.25
C VAL A 7 -12.49 -0.01 -8.38
N GLY A 8 -11.96 0.15 -9.58
CA GLY A 8 -10.53 0.11 -9.84
C GLY A 8 -9.85 1.46 -9.56
N MET A 9 -8.53 1.44 -9.46
CA MET A 9 -7.71 2.64 -9.29
C MET A 9 -6.53 2.57 -10.26
N VAL A 10 -6.14 3.73 -10.80
CA VAL A 10 -4.97 3.88 -11.67
C VAL A 10 -4.12 5.00 -11.11
N LEU A 11 -2.83 4.72 -10.91
CA LEU A 11 -1.83 5.68 -10.43
C LEU A 11 -0.92 6.01 -11.62
N ASN A 12 -0.94 7.27 -12.07
CA ASN A 12 -0.03 7.70 -13.14
C ASN A 12 1.35 8.02 -12.54
N LEU A 13 2.30 7.11 -12.73
CA LEU A 13 3.65 7.23 -12.17
C LEU A 13 4.47 8.36 -12.80
N ASP A 14 4.19 8.74 -14.05
CA ASP A 14 4.81 9.89 -14.73
C ASP A 14 4.51 11.23 -14.02
N LYS A 15 3.37 11.28 -13.31
CA LYS A 15 2.95 12.47 -12.56
C LYS A 15 3.20 12.35 -11.06
N CYS A 16 3.72 11.21 -10.59
CA CYS A 16 3.96 11.01 -9.18
C CYS A 16 5.22 11.78 -8.77
N ILE A 17 5.07 12.69 -7.81
CA ILE A 17 6.18 13.53 -7.32
C ILE A 17 6.76 13.03 -5.98
N GLY A 18 6.27 11.90 -5.45
CA GLY A 18 6.79 11.35 -4.21
C GLY A 18 6.56 12.20 -2.96
N CYS A 19 5.48 13.00 -2.89
CA CYS A 19 5.26 13.94 -1.78
C CYS A 19 4.72 13.30 -0.48
N HIS A 20 4.37 12.01 -0.50
CA HIS A 20 3.80 11.28 0.64
C HIS A 20 2.48 11.82 1.25
N THR A 21 1.84 12.86 0.67
CA THR A 21 0.55 13.38 1.17
C THR A 21 -0.50 12.28 1.31
N CYS A 22 -0.54 11.35 0.36
CA CYS A 22 -1.47 10.21 0.36
C CYS A 22 -1.22 9.22 1.50
N SER A 23 0.03 9.10 1.97
CA SER A 23 0.42 8.26 3.10
C SER A 23 0.02 8.91 4.42
N VAL A 24 0.29 10.21 4.57
CA VAL A 24 -0.04 10.99 5.79
C VAL A 24 -1.54 11.06 6.01
N THR A 25 -2.34 11.35 4.98
CA THR A 25 -3.80 11.40 5.12
C THR A 25 -4.38 10.05 5.52
N CYS A 26 -3.88 8.96 4.92
CA CYS A 26 -4.30 7.61 5.27
C CYS A 26 -3.94 7.26 6.73
N LYS A 27 -2.71 7.58 7.14
CA LYS A 27 -2.20 7.36 8.50
C LYS A 27 -3.08 8.08 9.51
N ASN A 28 -3.27 9.39 9.34
CA ASN A 28 -4.02 10.24 10.26
C ASN A 28 -5.46 9.78 10.49
N VAL A 29 -6.12 9.32 9.44
CA VAL A 29 -7.53 8.90 9.54
C VAL A 29 -7.65 7.48 10.11
N TRP A 30 -6.74 6.55 9.77
CA TRP A 30 -6.99 5.12 9.95
C TRP A 30 -6.02 4.38 10.87
N SER A 31 -4.74 4.76 10.90
CA SER A 31 -3.68 3.97 11.54
C SER A 31 -2.75 4.76 12.47
N SER A 32 -3.28 5.81 13.12
CA SER A 32 -2.60 6.54 14.21
C SER A 32 -2.77 5.90 15.59
N ARG A 33 -3.53 4.80 15.69
CA ARG A 33 -3.75 4.07 16.95
C ARG A 33 -2.52 3.25 17.31
N GLU A 34 -2.28 3.11 18.62
CA GLU A 34 -1.32 2.15 19.16
C GLU A 34 -1.63 0.73 18.70
N GLY A 35 -0.61 -0.03 18.31
CA GLY A 35 -0.71 -1.29 17.61
C GLY A 35 -0.55 -1.17 16.09
N MET A 36 -0.82 0.02 15.53
CA MET A 36 -0.89 0.28 14.09
C MET A 36 -0.05 1.49 13.65
N GLU A 37 0.64 2.14 14.57
CA GLU A 37 1.51 3.28 14.32
C GLU A 37 2.63 2.94 13.32
N TYR A 38 3.13 1.70 13.33
CA TYR A 38 4.10 1.23 12.36
C TYR A 38 3.51 0.96 10.96
N ALA A 39 2.19 0.79 10.84
CA ALA A 39 1.52 0.28 9.64
C ALA A 39 1.10 1.40 8.67
N TRP A 40 1.66 1.38 7.45
CA TRP A 40 1.35 2.34 6.39
C TRP A 40 0.48 1.70 5.31
N PHE A 41 -0.84 1.75 5.50
CA PHE A 41 -1.81 1.20 4.55
C PHE A 41 -1.61 1.74 3.13
N ASN A 42 -1.39 3.05 3.03
CA ASN A 42 -0.87 3.71 1.85
C ASN A 42 0.59 4.14 2.15
N ASN A 43 1.53 3.69 1.34
CA ASN A 43 2.93 4.08 1.44
C ASN A 43 3.48 4.38 0.03
N VAL A 44 4.52 5.20 -0.02
CA VAL A 44 5.24 5.50 -1.26
C VAL A 44 6.68 5.05 -1.06
N GLU A 45 7.25 4.42 -2.09
CA GLU A 45 8.63 3.93 -2.10
C GLU A 45 9.39 4.61 -3.23
N THR A 46 10.65 4.94 -2.99
CA THR A 46 11.59 5.29 -4.05
C THR A 46 12.16 4.01 -4.65
N LYS A 47 12.18 3.95 -5.99
CA LYS A 47 12.78 2.87 -6.77
C LYS A 47 13.98 3.39 -7.55
N PRO A 48 15.08 2.63 -7.65
CA PRO A 48 15.29 1.28 -7.11
C PRO A 48 15.48 1.24 -5.58
N GLY A 49 14.88 0.23 -4.93
CA GLY A 49 14.93 0.04 -3.47
C GLY A 49 14.18 -1.22 -3.00
N ILE A 50 14.46 -1.68 -1.79
CA ILE A 50 13.87 -2.91 -1.22
C ILE A 50 12.45 -2.69 -0.68
N GLY A 51 12.06 -1.44 -0.42
CA GLY A 51 10.69 -1.04 -0.13
C GLY A 51 10.22 -1.38 1.28
N TYR A 52 8.89 -1.42 1.47
CA TYR A 52 8.25 -1.56 2.78
C TYR A 52 7.13 -2.63 2.78
N PRO A 53 7.23 -3.69 3.62
CA PRO A 53 8.42 -4.07 4.39
C PRO A 53 9.61 -4.39 3.49
N LYS A 54 10.80 -4.50 4.08
CA LYS A 54 12.04 -4.81 3.38
C LYS A 54 11.87 -6.05 2.49
N ASN A 55 12.29 -5.95 1.23
CA ASN A 55 12.25 -7.01 0.23
C ASN A 55 10.83 -7.58 -0.02
N TRP A 56 9.75 -6.81 0.15
CA TRP A 56 8.39 -7.35 0.06
C TRP A 56 8.07 -8.06 -1.27
N GLU A 57 8.78 -7.71 -2.36
CA GLU A 57 8.65 -8.31 -3.69
C GLU A 57 9.26 -9.71 -3.81
N ASP A 58 10.21 -10.07 -2.93
CA ASP A 58 10.84 -11.39 -2.93
C ASP A 58 9.87 -12.47 -2.40
N GLN A 59 9.20 -13.16 -3.32
CA GLN A 59 8.27 -14.23 -2.95
C GLN A 59 8.95 -15.58 -2.71
N ASP A 60 10.25 -15.70 -2.96
CA ASP A 60 11.02 -16.87 -2.57
C ASP A 60 11.32 -16.80 -1.06
N GLN A 61 11.58 -15.60 -0.54
CA GLN A 61 11.60 -15.30 0.89
C GLN A 61 10.20 -15.35 1.52
N TRP A 62 9.24 -14.57 0.98
CA TRP A 62 8.00 -14.29 1.71
C TRP A 62 6.82 -15.20 1.43
N GLN A 63 6.92 -16.09 0.43
CA GLN A 63 5.90 -17.08 0.08
C GLN A 63 4.48 -16.50 -0.17
N GLY A 64 4.39 -15.28 -0.67
CA GLY A 64 3.10 -14.63 -0.98
C GLY A 64 2.52 -15.04 -2.33
N GLY A 65 1.21 -14.81 -2.49
CA GLY A 65 0.51 -15.00 -3.74
C GLY A 65 0.14 -16.46 -4.05
N TRP A 66 0.06 -16.77 -5.34
CA TRP A 66 -0.39 -18.06 -5.87
C TRP A 66 0.73 -18.72 -6.67
N ILE A 67 0.76 -20.05 -6.65
CA ILE A 67 1.52 -20.88 -7.59
C ILE A 67 0.55 -21.71 -8.43
N ARG A 68 0.93 -21.95 -9.68
CA ARG A 68 0.20 -22.83 -10.59
C ARG A 68 0.91 -24.17 -10.64
N GLY A 69 0.26 -25.22 -10.16
CA GLY A 69 0.79 -26.58 -10.25
C GLY A 69 0.81 -27.10 -11.69
N ILE A 70 1.50 -28.23 -11.91
CA ILE A 70 1.61 -28.89 -13.21
C ILE A 70 0.23 -29.25 -13.79
N SER A 71 -0.71 -29.63 -12.92
CA SER A 71 -2.11 -29.90 -13.30
C SER A 71 -2.92 -28.65 -13.65
N GLY A 72 -2.33 -27.45 -13.58
CA GLY A 72 -2.99 -26.17 -13.81
C GLY A 72 -3.77 -25.63 -12.60
N LYS A 73 -3.88 -26.39 -11.51
CA LYS A 73 -4.56 -25.96 -10.28
C LYS A 73 -3.76 -24.86 -9.56
N LEU A 74 -4.47 -23.83 -9.10
CA LEU A 74 -3.89 -22.79 -8.25
C LEU A 74 -3.86 -23.22 -6.78
N THR A 75 -2.72 -22.98 -6.13
CA THR A 75 -2.54 -23.14 -4.69
C THR A 75 -1.81 -21.92 -4.14
N PRO A 76 -2.11 -21.44 -2.91
CA PRO A 76 -1.31 -20.39 -2.31
C PRO A 76 0.16 -20.81 -2.23
N ARG A 77 1.09 -19.89 -2.51
CA ARG A 77 2.53 -20.18 -2.42
C ARG A 77 2.93 -20.59 -1.00
N LEU A 78 2.26 -20.02 0.00
CA LEU A 78 2.40 -20.38 1.41
C LEU A 78 2.09 -21.86 1.72
N GLY A 79 1.32 -22.53 0.85
CA GLY A 79 0.95 -23.93 0.97
C GLY A 79 -0.54 -24.19 0.71
N ASN A 80 -0.89 -25.47 0.60
CA ASN A 80 -2.29 -25.91 0.59
C ASN A 80 -2.93 -25.74 1.99
N ARG A 81 -4.24 -26.03 2.12
CA ARG A 81 -4.97 -25.86 3.39
C ARG A 81 -4.31 -26.54 4.59
N VAL A 82 -3.84 -27.79 4.43
CA VAL A 82 -3.20 -28.56 5.50
C VAL A 82 -1.84 -27.96 5.87
N SER A 83 -1.05 -27.59 4.86
CA SER A 83 0.26 -26.95 5.05
C SER A 83 0.17 -25.57 5.70
N VAL A 84 -0.88 -24.79 5.39
CA VAL A 84 -1.12 -23.51 6.06
C VAL A 84 -1.52 -23.73 7.53
N LEU A 85 -2.37 -24.73 7.81
CA LEU A 85 -2.77 -25.06 9.19
C LEU A 85 -1.61 -25.58 10.03
N SER A 86 -0.68 -26.37 9.46
CA SER A 86 0.48 -26.86 10.22
C SER A 86 1.45 -25.74 10.63
N LYS A 87 1.42 -24.59 9.94
CA LYS A 87 2.23 -23.39 10.22
C LYS A 87 1.55 -22.41 11.20
N ILE A 88 0.39 -22.75 11.76
CA ILE A 88 -0.41 -21.81 12.57
C ILE A 88 0.24 -21.41 13.91
N PHE A 89 0.97 -22.35 14.53
CA PHE A 89 1.61 -22.13 15.83
C PHE A 89 2.80 -21.18 15.74
N ALA A 90 3.57 -21.31 14.66
CA ALA A 90 4.68 -20.42 14.33
C ALA A 90 4.74 -20.28 12.80
N ASN A 91 4.34 -19.12 12.28
CA ASN A 91 4.42 -18.84 10.85
C ASN A 91 5.87 -18.50 10.48
N PRO A 92 6.58 -19.35 9.71
CA PRO A 92 8.02 -19.23 9.49
C PRO A 92 8.41 -18.06 8.58
N VAL A 93 7.45 -17.49 7.84
CA VAL A 93 7.66 -16.44 6.83
C VAL A 93 6.81 -15.21 7.13
N LEU A 94 6.50 -14.99 8.41
CA LEU A 94 5.85 -13.77 8.87
C LEU A 94 6.90 -12.65 8.95
N PRO A 95 6.71 -11.50 8.30
CA PRO A 95 7.60 -10.36 8.48
C PRO A 95 7.62 -9.91 9.94
N ALA A 96 8.82 -9.79 10.50
CA ALA A 96 9.05 -9.28 11.84
C ALA A 96 8.92 -7.74 11.86
N ILE A 97 8.86 -7.16 13.06
CA ILE A 97 8.79 -5.70 13.19
C ILE A 97 10.00 -5.00 12.56
N ASP A 98 11.18 -5.62 12.62
CA ASP A 98 12.42 -5.10 12.05
C ASP A 98 12.46 -5.13 10.52
N ASP A 99 11.59 -5.93 9.89
CA ASP A 99 11.37 -5.89 8.44
C ASP A 99 10.54 -4.67 8.03
N TYR A 100 9.76 -4.11 8.96
CA TYR A 100 9.09 -2.83 8.82
C TYR A 100 10.01 -1.72 9.36
N TYR A 101 9.88 -1.42 10.65
CA TYR A 101 10.74 -0.57 11.48
C TYR A 101 10.19 -0.60 12.92
N GLU A 102 11.05 -0.39 13.91
CA GLU A 102 10.59 -0.09 15.27
C GLU A 102 9.96 1.31 15.30
N PRO A 103 8.65 1.45 15.57
CA PRO A 103 8.01 2.75 15.63
C PRO A 103 8.56 3.56 16.80
N PHE A 104 8.83 4.84 16.57
CA PHE A 104 9.49 5.71 17.54
C PHE A 104 8.75 7.04 17.72
N THR A 105 8.98 7.66 18.88
CA THR A 105 8.59 9.02 19.22
C THR A 105 9.80 9.75 19.83
N TYR A 106 9.62 10.98 20.28
CA TYR A 106 10.68 11.78 20.90
C TYR A 106 10.24 12.34 22.25
N ASP A 107 11.21 12.54 23.14
CA ASP A 107 11.04 13.17 24.45
C ASP A 107 10.88 14.70 24.35
N TYR A 108 9.82 15.17 23.69
CA TYR A 108 9.58 16.60 23.51
C TYR A 108 9.49 17.35 24.84
N GLN A 109 8.91 16.74 25.88
CA GLN A 109 8.79 17.32 27.21
C GLN A 109 10.14 17.64 27.88
N HIS A 110 11.22 16.95 27.48
CA HIS A 110 12.55 17.26 27.99
C HIS A 110 13.02 18.66 27.55
N LEU A 111 12.55 19.16 26.40
CA LEU A 111 12.89 20.52 25.94
C LEU A 111 12.23 21.61 26.80
N HIS A 112 11.11 21.30 27.47
CA HIS A 112 10.37 22.24 28.29
C HIS A 112 10.80 22.19 29.76
N ASN A 113 11.11 20.99 30.25
CA ASN A 113 11.26 20.73 31.69
C ASN A 113 12.72 20.42 32.09
N ALA A 114 13.69 20.55 31.17
CA ALA A 114 15.08 20.33 31.50
C ALA A 114 15.57 21.34 32.56
N PRO A 115 16.23 20.89 33.63
CA PRO A 115 16.85 21.80 34.59
C PRO A 115 18.00 22.57 33.92
N GLU A 116 18.36 23.71 34.52
CA GLU A 116 19.54 24.46 34.10
C GLU A 116 20.78 23.56 34.13
N GLY A 117 21.57 23.60 33.06
CA GLY A 117 22.70 22.72 32.91
C GLY A 117 23.69 23.24 31.89
N LYS A 118 24.86 22.60 31.86
CA LYS A 118 25.98 22.98 30.99
C LYS A 118 25.68 22.78 29.49
N TYR A 119 24.75 21.90 29.15
CA TYR A 119 24.46 21.48 27.78
C TYR A 119 23.00 21.75 27.42
N LEU A 120 22.77 22.09 26.15
CA LEU A 120 21.43 22.31 25.63
C LEU A 120 20.61 21.01 25.67
N PRO A 121 19.34 21.06 26.12
CA PRO A 121 18.48 19.89 26.14
C PRO A 121 18.12 19.45 24.71
N THR A 122 17.98 18.13 24.52
CA THR A 122 17.62 17.54 23.21
C THR A 122 16.51 16.52 23.37
N ALA A 123 15.57 16.49 22.43
CA ALA A 123 14.51 15.47 22.40
C ALA A 123 15.09 14.17 21.79
N ARG A 124 15.48 13.22 22.64
CA ARG A 124 16.00 11.92 22.19
C ARG A 124 14.87 10.94 21.85
N PRO A 125 15.12 9.98 20.92
CA PRO A 125 14.09 9.05 20.48
C PRO A 125 13.76 8.00 21.55
N ARG A 126 12.50 7.55 21.54
CA ARG A 126 11.97 6.45 22.33
C ARG A 126 11.20 5.48 21.47
N SER A 127 11.26 4.20 21.83
CA SER A 127 10.47 3.16 21.21
C SER A 127 9.00 3.30 21.61
N LEU A 128 8.10 3.21 20.63
CA LEU A 128 6.65 3.07 20.88
C LEU A 128 6.25 1.63 21.21
N ILE A 129 7.19 0.67 21.15
CA ILE A 129 6.95 -0.72 21.56
C ILE A 129 7.40 -0.95 23.00
N SER A 130 8.65 -0.63 23.33
CA SER A 130 9.21 -0.87 24.67
C SER A 130 9.06 0.32 25.61
N GLY A 131 8.84 1.54 25.10
CA GLY A 131 8.89 2.79 25.90
C GLY A 131 10.31 3.22 26.28
N GLU A 132 11.30 2.37 26.01
CA GLU A 132 12.70 2.61 26.34
C GLU A 132 13.33 3.65 25.42
N ARG A 133 14.42 4.24 25.91
CA ARG A 133 15.21 5.18 25.14
C ARG A 133 15.94 4.45 24.02
N MET A 134 15.89 5.00 22.82
CA MET A 134 16.69 4.52 21.69
C MET A 134 18.01 5.29 21.61
N ASP A 135 19.11 4.59 21.42
CA ASP A 135 20.40 5.23 21.18
C ASP A 135 20.50 5.81 19.77
N LYS A 136 19.95 5.10 18.78
CA LYS A 136 19.92 5.53 17.39
C LYS A 136 18.73 4.92 16.65
N ILE A 137 18.04 5.73 15.85
CA ILE A 137 17.09 5.23 14.85
C ILE A 137 17.91 4.69 13.67
N SER A 138 17.75 3.40 13.36
CA SER A 138 18.52 2.70 12.32
C SER A 138 17.73 2.42 11.05
N TRP A 139 16.40 2.56 11.09
CA TRP A 139 15.52 2.32 9.96
C TRP A 139 14.17 3.06 10.10
N GLY A 140 13.42 3.14 9.00
CA GLY A 140 12.09 3.75 8.95
C GLY A 140 11.30 3.28 7.71
N PRO A 141 10.01 3.62 7.60
CA PRO A 141 9.14 3.14 6.53
C PRO A 141 9.48 3.70 5.14
N ASN A 142 10.35 4.72 5.09
CA ASN A 142 10.79 5.41 3.89
C ASN A 142 12.31 5.69 3.93
N TRP A 143 13.09 4.74 4.45
CA TRP A 143 14.54 4.93 4.68
C TRP A 143 15.36 5.11 3.38
N GLU A 144 14.85 4.61 2.26
CA GLU A 144 15.51 4.64 0.94
C GLU A 144 15.04 5.82 0.06
N GLU A 145 14.35 6.80 0.64
CA GLU A 145 13.85 7.98 -0.08
C GLU A 145 14.98 8.71 -0.82
N LEU A 146 14.68 9.24 -2.02
CA LEU A 146 15.62 10.01 -2.84
C LEU A 146 16.96 9.29 -3.06
N LEU A 147 16.90 7.97 -3.26
CA LEU A 147 18.06 7.10 -3.42
C LEU A 147 18.97 7.03 -2.18
N GLY A 148 18.40 7.21 -0.99
CA GLY A 148 19.09 7.09 0.29
C GLY A 148 19.80 5.74 0.45
N GLY A 149 21.11 5.79 0.67
CA GLY A 149 21.98 4.60 0.81
C GLY A 149 22.77 4.26 -0.45
N GLU A 150 23.79 3.42 -0.28
CA GLU A 150 24.67 2.96 -1.36
C GLU A 150 23.88 2.25 -2.47
N PHE A 151 24.31 2.44 -3.72
CA PHE A 151 23.67 1.80 -4.88
C PHE A 151 23.65 0.27 -4.74
N GLU A 152 24.73 -0.35 -4.26
CA GLU A 152 24.79 -1.81 -4.04
C GLU A 152 23.64 -2.33 -3.15
N LYS A 153 23.30 -1.58 -2.09
CA LYS A 153 22.23 -1.93 -1.17
C LYS A 153 20.85 -1.80 -1.82
N ARG A 154 20.63 -0.73 -2.59
CA ARG A 154 19.38 -0.44 -3.32
C ARG A 154 19.19 -1.33 -4.56
N ALA A 155 20.28 -1.70 -5.21
CA ALA A 155 20.30 -2.57 -6.39
C ALA A 155 19.95 -4.04 -6.08
N ARG A 156 19.69 -4.36 -4.81
CA ARG A 156 19.04 -5.61 -4.37
C ARG A 156 17.53 -5.62 -4.62
N ASP A 157 16.97 -4.51 -5.10
CA ASP A 157 15.62 -4.45 -5.65
C ASP A 157 15.34 -5.65 -6.57
N ARG A 158 14.26 -6.38 -6.28
CA ARG A 158 13.87 -7.57 -7.03
C ARG A 158 13.67 -7.28 -8.51
N ASN A 159 13.30 -6.05 -8.87
CA ASN A 159 13.08 -5.63 -10.25
C ASN A 159 14.38 -5.58 -11.09
N PHE A 160 15.56 -5.63 -10.46
CA PHE A 160 16.85 -5.68 -11.15
C PHE A 160 17.39 -7.10 -11.44
N GLU A 161 16.72 -8.17 -11.00
CA GLU A 161 17.26 -9.54 -11.08
C GLU A 161 17.71 -9.96 -12.49
N ALA A 162 16.97 -9.53 -13.52
CA ALA A 162 17.25 -9.88 -14.93
C ALA A 162 17.93 -8.74 -15.71
N MET A 163 18.56 -7.78 -15.03
CA MET A 163 19.17 -6.59 -15.65
C MET A 163 20.66 -6.47 -15.31
N GLN A 164 21.46 -6.06 -16.30
CA GLN A 164 22.82 -5.55 -16.04
C GLN A 164 22.70 -4.18 -15.39
N LYS A 165 23.04 -4.09 -14.10
CA LYS A 165 22.69 -2.95 -13.25
C LYS A 165 23.87 -2.03 -12.94
N GLU A 166 25.10 -2.44 -13.28
CA GLU A 166 26.35 -1.74 -12.99
C GLU A 166 26.36 -0.31 -13.54
N MET A 167 25.83 -0.13 -14.76
CA MET A 167 25.74 1.18 -15.42
C MET A 167 24.92 2.19 -14.60
N TYR A 168 23.87 1.75 -13.92
CA TYR A 168 22.99 2.62 -13.12
C TYR A 168 23.59 3.03 -11.76
N GLY A 169 24.75 2.49 -11.40
CA GLY A 169 25.55 2.96 -10.28
C GLY A 169 26.41 4.18 -10.61
N GLN A 170 26.55 4.53 -11.90
CA GLN A 170 27.27 5.72 -12.34
C GLN A 170 26.41 6.96 -12.17
N PHE A 171 27.03 8.08 -11.78
CA PHE A 171 26.33 9.32 -11.48
C PHE A 171 25.48 9.80 -12.67
N GLU A 172 26.04 9.77 -13.88
CA GLU A 172 25.41 10.23 -15.13
C GLU A 172 24.17 9.41 -15.52
N ASN A 173 24.10 8.15 -15.06
CA ASN A 173 23.02 7.22 -15.37
C ASN A 173 22.07 7.02 -14.17
N THR A 174 22.16 7.89 -13.16
CA THR A 174 21.29 7.84 -11.99
C THR A 174 19.85 8.07 -12.40
N PHE A 175 18.97 7.16 -11.98
CA PHE A 175 17.53 7.31 -12.14
C PHE A 175 16.81 6.99 -10.84
N MET A 176 15.63 7.58 -10.68
CA MET A 176 14.70 7.21 -9.62
C MET A 176 13.26 7.37 -10.09
N MET A 177 12.36 6.62 -9.47
CA MET A 177 10.92 6.80 -9.63
C MET A 177 10.20 6.54 -8.31
N TYR A 178 8.97 7.03 -8.20
CA TYR A 178 8.14 6.83 -7.01
C TYR A 178 7.05 5.80 -7.27
N LEU A 179 6.89 4.89 -6.31
CA LEU A 179 5.91 3.82 -6.35
C LEU A 179 4.94 3.95 -5.16
N PRO A 180 3.82 4.69 -5.31
CA PRO A 180 2.73 4.68 -4.33
C PRO A 180 1.99 3.34 -4.38
N ARG A 181 1.79 2.70 -3.22
CA ARG A 181 1.15 1.39 -3.11
C ARG A 181 0.10 1.35 -2.01
N LEU A 182 -0.97 0.61 -2.25
CA LEU A 182 -1.99 0.26 -1.27
C LEU A 182 -2.54 -1.16 -1.53
N CYS A 183 -3.60 -1.57 -0.84
CA CYS A 183 -4.20 -2.87 -1.08
C CYS A 183 -4.81 -2.94 -2.48
N GLU A 184 -4.39 -3.91 -3.30
CA GLU A 184 -4.87 -4.06 -4.67
C GLU A 184 -6.33 -4.54 -4.80
N HIS A 185 -6.99 -4.88 -3.69
CA HIS A 185 -8.36 -5.41 -3.68
C HIS A 185 -8.60 -6.47 -4.77
N CYS A 186 -7.68 -7.45 -4.83
CA CYS A 186 -7.58 -8.40 -5.93
C CYS A 186 -8.91 -9.12 -6.22
N LEU A 187 -9.10 -9.55 -7.48
CA LEU A 187 -10.20 -10.43 -7.86
C LEU A 187 -10.01 -11.85 -7.28
N ASN A 188 -8.77 -12.32 -7.25
CA ASN A 188 -8.37 -13.59 -6.62
C ASN A 188 -7.41 -13.34 -5.43
N PRO A 189 -7.91 -12.81 -4.31
CA PRO A 189 -7.07 -12.43 -3.18
C PRO A 189 -6.50 -13.65 -2.45
N SER A 190 -5.18 -13.81 -2.47
CA SER A 190 -4.50 -14.89 -1.74
C SER A 190 -4.67 -14.77 -0.23
N CYS A 191 -4.81 -13.56 0.31
CA CYS A 191 -5.08 -13.35 1.73
C CYS A 191 -6.41 -13.94 2.20
N VAL A 192 -7.44 -13.93 1.35
CA VAL A 192 -8.71 -14.62 1.64
C VAL A 192 -8.49 -16.13 1.68
N ALA A 193 -7.72 -16.65 0.72
CA ALA A 193 -7.45 -18.08 0.61
C ALA A 193 -6.56 -18.63 1.74
N THR A 194 -5.71 -17.80 2.34
CA THR A 194 -4.81 -18.22 3.43
C THR A 194 -5.33 -17.91 4.83
N CYS A 195 -6.51 -17.29 4.98
CA CYS A 195 -7.11 -17.01 6.30
C CYS A 195 -7.84 -18.25 6.85
N PRO A 196 -7.34 -18.91 7.93
CA PRO A 196 -7.97 -20.15 8.41
C PRO A 196 -9.37 -19.94 9.01
N SER A 197 -9.64 -18.77 9.59
CA SER A 197 -10.93 -18.47 10.21
C SER A 197 -11.98 -17.94 9.22
N GLY A 198 -11.63 -17.73 7.95
CA GLY A 198 -12.53 -17.13 6.97
C GLY A 198 -12.96 -15.69 7.31
N ALA A 199 -12.16 -14.97 8.10
CA ALA A 199 -12.47 -13.59 8.50
C ALA A 199 -12.30 -12.56 7.38
N ILE A 200 -11.55 -12.91 6.33
CA ILE A 200 -11.30 -12.01 5.19
C ILE A 200 -12.27 -12.35 4.08
N TYR A 201 -12.94 -11.33 3.54
CA TYR A 201 -13.93 -11.51 2.47
C TYR A 201 -13.87 -10.34 1.48
N LYS A 202 -14.37 -10.58 0.27
CA LYS A 202 -14.55 -9.56 -0.77
C LYS A 202 -16.02 -9.23 -0.87
N ARG A 203 -16.37 -7.96 -0.70
CA ARG A 203 -17.74 -7.45 -0.86
C ARG A 203 -18.22 -7.64 -2.30
N GLU A 204 -19.48 -8.02 -2.47
CA GLU A 204 -20.03 -8.33 -3.79
C GLU A 204 -20.39 -7.07 -4.58
N GLU A 205 -20.78 -6.01 -3.86
CA GLU A 205 -21.29 -4.76 -4.41
C GLU A 205 -20.20 -3.83 -4.97
N ASP A 206 -19.02 -3.77 -4.34
CA ASP A 206 -17.95 -2.84 -4.71
C ASP A 206 -16.57 -3.48 -4.85
N GLY A 207 -16.46 -4.79 -4.59
CA GLY A 207 -15.23 -5.55 -4.72
C GLY A 207 -14.18 -5.21 -3.66
N ILE A 208 -14.51 -4.48 -2.59
CA ILE A 208 -13.56 -4.17 -1.53
C ILE A 208 -13.25 -5.43 -0.70
N VAL A 209 -11.97 -5.67 -0.43
CA VAL A 209 -11.49 -6.78 0.43
C VAL A 209 -11.34 -6.28 1.86
N LEU A 210 -12.08 -6.88 2.79
CA LEU A 210 -12.16 -6.49 4.19
C LEU A 210 -11.69 -7.63 5.11
N ILE A 211 -11.17 -7.25 6.27
CA ILE A 211 -10.92 -8.17 7.39
C ILE A 211 -11.99 -7.89 8.44
N ASP A 212 -12.88 -8.86 8.67
CA ASP A 212 -13.89 -8.79 9.73
C ASP A 212 -13.19 -8.83 11.09
N GLN A 213 -13.18 -7.70 11.79
CA GLN A 213 -12.51 -7.59 13.09
C GLN A 213 -13.19 -8.47 14.16
N ASP A 214 -14.48 -8.81 14.03
CA ASP A 214 -15.17 -9.67 14.99
C ASP A 214 -14.78 -11.15 14.81
N LYS A 215 -14.54 -11.57 13.56
CA LYS A 215 -14.16 -12.95 13.21
C LYS A 215 -12.65 -13.16 13.16
N CYS A 216 -11.86 -12.09 13.10
CA CYS A 216 -10.41 -12.17 13.07
C CYS A 216 -9.90 -12.74 14.40
N ARG A 217 -9.19 -13.87 14.31
CA ARG A 217 -8.57 -14.56 15.46
C ARG A 217 -7.07 -14.35 15.56
N GLY A 218 -6.51 -13.43 14.77
CA GLY A 218 -5.08 -13.12 14.86
C GLY A 218 -4.17 -14.24 14.36
N TRP A 219 -4.60 -15.09 13.43
CA TRP A 219 -3.79 -16.21 12.92
C TRP A 219 -2.61 -15.79 12.05
N ARG A 220 -2.54 -14.52 11.61
CA ARG A 220 -1.39 -13.91 10.91
C ARG A 220 -0.99 -14.53 9.55
N MET A 221 -1.61 -15.65 9.13
CA MET A 221 -1.33 -16.31 7.84
C MET A 221 -1.68 -15.47 6.61
N CYS A 222 -2.63 -14.54 6.76
CA CYS A 222 -3.01 -13.62 5.71
C CYS A 222 -1.92 -12.59 5.35
N ILE A 223 -1.02 -12.29 6.31
CA ILE A 223 0.10 -11.36 6.11
C ILE A 223 1.10 -11.96 5.14
N SER A 224 1.58 -13.17 5.41
CA SER A 224 2.47 -13.91 4.49
C SER A 224 1.79 -14.24 3.17
N GLY A 225 0.52 -14.63 3.21
CA GLY A 225 -0.24 -14.97 2.00
C GLY A 225 -0.39 -13.81 1.01
N CYS A 226 -0.39 -12.55 1.49
CA CYS A 226 -0.42 -11.38 0.63
C CYS A 226 0.96 -11.16 -0.03
N PRO A 227 1.07 -11.22 -1.37
CA PRO A 227 2.35 -10.95 -2.04
C PRO A 227 2.77 -9.48 -1.91
N TYR A 228 1.81 -8.57 -1.76
CA TYR A 228 2.06 -7.13 -1.62
C TYR A 228 2.37 -6.68 -0.19
N LYS A 229 2.26 -7.58 0.79
CA LYS A 229 2.41 -7.29 2.23
C LYS A 229 1.55 -6.12 2.72
N LYS A 230 0.34 -6.02 2.18
CA LYS A 230 -0.65 -4.96 2.48
C LYS A 230 -1.66 -5.29 3.58
N ILE A 231 -1.34 -6.30 4.38
CA ILE A 231 -2.04 -6.61 5.62
C ILE A 231 -1.03 -6.48 6.74
N TYR A 232 -1.40 -5.76 7.79
CA TYR A 232 -0.55 -5.46 8.93
C TYR A 232 -1.17 -6.11 10.17
N PHE A 233 -0.33 -6.46 11.14
CA PHE A 233 -0.79 -7.02 12.41
C PHE A 233 -0.89 -5.90 13.43
N ASN A 234 -2.08 -5.69 13.98
CA ASN A 234 -2.21 -4.82 15.13
C ASN A 234 -1.64 -5.55 16.36
N TRP A 235 -0.43 -5.19 16.77
CA TRP A 235 0.27 -5.88 17.86
C TRP A 235 -0.40 -5.67 19.22
N LYS A 236 -1.22 -4.62 19.38
CA LYS A 236 -1.99 -4.35 20.59
C LYS A 236 -3.30 -5.13 20.64
N SER A 237 -4.09 -5.11 19.56
CA SER A 237 -5.41 -5.78 19.52
C SER A 237 -5.32 -7.28 19.22
N GLY A 238 -4.17 -7.74 18.73
CA GLY A 238 -3.95 -9.13 18.32
C GLY A 238 -4.65 -9.49 17.00
N LYS A 239 -5.11 -8.52 16.21
CA LYS A 239 -5.88 -8.74 14.97
C LYS A 239 -5.19 -8.10 13.78
N SER A 240 -5.33 -8.70 12.61
CA SER A 240 -4.82 -8.10 11.37
C SER A 240 -5.77 -7.04 10.83
N GLU A 241 -5.21 -5.97 10.28
CA GLU A 241 -5.92 -4.88 9.64
C GLU A 241 -5.36 -4.60 8.24
N ASN A 242 -6.23 -4.08 7.37
CA ASN A 242 -5.85 -3.54 6.06
C ASN A 242 -6.49 -2.15 5.87
N ALA A 243 -6.14 -1.47 4.78
CA ALA A 243 -6.65 -0.13 4.42
C ALA A 243 -8.17 0.01 4.56
N SER A 244 -8.92 -1.05 4.28
CA SER A 244 -10.38 -1.03 4.24
C SER A 244 -11.05 -1.49 5.53
N SER A 245 -10.34 -2.18 6.42
CA SER A 245 -10.88 -2.60 7.74
C SER A 245 -11.32 -1.39 8.57
N ALA A 246 -10.71 -0.24 8.30
CA ALA A 246 -11.04 1.04 8.92
C ALA A 246 -12.35 1.69 8.39
N ILE A 247 -12.82 1.29 7.20
CA ILE A 247 -14.06 1.82 6.58
C ILE A 247 -15.31 1.41 7.39
N ARG A 248 -15.30 0.25 8.07
CA ARG A 248 -16.44 -0.23 8.89
C ARG A 248 -16.60 0.54 10.21
N ALA A 249 -15.57 1.24 10.69
CA ALA A 249 -15.63 2.06 11.91
C ALA A 249 -16.51 3.32 11.73
N LEU A 250 -16.82 3.70 10.49
CA LEU A 250 -17.84 4.71 10.20
C LEU A 250 -19.23 4.06 10.33
N SER A 251 -19.79 4.07 11.54
CA SER A 251 -21.19 3.73 11.77
C SER A 251 -22.12 4.63 10.94
N PRO A 252 -23.35 4.19 10.59
CA PRO A 252 -24.30 4.97 9.76
C PRO A 252 -24.69 6.35 10.32
N GLY A 253 -24.30 6.68 11.57
CA GLY A 253 -24.68 7.89 12.29
C GLY A 253 -23.66 9.03 12.29
N SER A 254 -22.41 8.84 11.84
CA SER A 254 -21.40 9.94 11.86
C SER A 254 -21.51 10.91 10.67
N GLN A 255 -22.52 10.75 9.81
CA GLN A 255 -22.79 11.61 8.65
C GLN A 255 -23.29 13.03 9.00
N ARG A 256 -23.19 13.51 10.25
CA ARG A 256 -23.71 14.84 10.64
C ARG A 256 -22.72 15.99 10.45
N SER A 257 -21.42 15.75 10.24
CA SER A 257 -20.43 16.83 10.01
C SER A 257 -19.73 16.80 8.64
N ALA A 258 -20.01 15.80 7.80
CA ALA A 258 -19.52 15.77 6.42
C ALA A 258 -20.73 15.78 5.47
N GLN A 259 -20.85 16.83 4.66
CA GLN A 259 -21.79 16.93 3.54
C GLN A 259 -22.00 15.58 2.87
N LYS A 260 -23.24 15.09 2.87
CA LYS A 260 -23.65 13.90 2.13
C LYS A 260 -23.16 14.00 0.68
N PRO A 261 -22.22 13.17 0.21
CA PRO A 261 -22.00 12.99 -1.21
C PRO A 261 -22.97 11.90 -1.67
N ALA A 262 -23.84 12.25 -2.62
CA ALA A 262 -24.74 11.32 -3.28
C ALA A 262 -23.96 10.32 -4.16
N SER A 263 -23.29 9.35 -3.54
CA SER A 263 -22.75 8.09 -4.10
C SER A 263 -21.71 7.54 -3.11
N GLY A 264 -22.19 6.79 -2.10
CA GLY A 264 -21.35 6.20 -1.05
C GLY A 264 -20.31 5.22 -1.59
N ALA A 265 -19.18 5.12 -0.87
CA ALA A 265 -17.97 4.32 -1.13
C ALA A 265 -16.89 4.95 -2.04
N SER A 266 -17.22 5.63 -3.14
CA SER A 266 -16.18 6.21 -4.04
C SER A 266 -15.41 7.39 -3.44
N ALA A 267 -15.99 8.14 -2.51
CA ALA A 267 -15.34 9.31 -1.92
C ALA A 267 -14.19 8.94 -0.95
N ILE A 268 -14.28 7.80 -0.24
CA ILE A 268 -13.34 7.45 0.83
C ILE A 268 -11.97 7.00 0.28
N LEU A 269 -11.93 6.41 -0.93
CA LEU A 269 -10.68 6.20 -1.68
C LEU A 269 -10.19 7.48 -2.38
N ALA A 270 -11.11 8.34 -2.84
CA ALA A 270 -10.77 9.58 -3.56
C ALA A 270 -10.10 10.64 -2.67
N TYR A 271 -10.34 10.63 -1.36
CA TYR A 271 -9.68 11.55 -0.43
C TYR A 271 -8.20 11.22 -0.15
N CYS A 272 -7.74 10.02 -0.50
CA CYS A 272 -6.32 9.65 -0.35
C CYS A 272 -5.47 9.88 -1.60
N CYS A 273 -6.04 9.98 -2.82
CA CYS A 273 -5.30 10.28 -4.04
C CYS A 273 -6.22 10.82 -5.14
N MET A 274 -5.85 11.98 -5.68
CA MET A 274 -6.15 12.58 -7.00
C MET A 274 -7.35 12.07 -7.84
N THR A 275 -8.15 13.04 -8.31
CA THR A 275 -9.12 13.03 -9.43
C THR A 275 -9.69 11.67 -9.85
N PRO A 276 -10.97 11.38 -9.54
CA PRO A 276 -11.63 10.20 -10.07
C PRO A 276 -11.82 10.31 -11.60
N THR A 277 -11.07 9.53 -12.37
CA THR A 277 -11.42 9.28 -13.77
C THR A 277 -12.56 8.27 -13.80
N VAL A 278 -13.80 8.76 -13.78
CA VAL A 278 -14.98 7.93 -14.02
C VAL A 278 -14.98 7.55 -15.49
N PHE A 279 -14.64 6.30 -15.80
CA PHE A 279 -14.94 5.73 -17.12
C PHE A 279 -16.46 5.58 -17.26
N LYS A 280 -17.14 6.65 -17.66
CA LYS A 280 -18.46 6.52 -18.28
C LYS A 280 -18.25 5.87 -19.64
N ARG A 281 -18.71 4.61 -19.79
CA ARG A 281 -18.91 4.02 -21.12
C ARG A 281 -19.81 4.98 -21.90
N ARG A 282 -19.25 5.73 -22.87
CA ARG A 282 -20.07 6.33 -23.92
C ARG A 282 -20.53 5.18 -24.81
N PRO A 283 -21.83 5.06 -25.13
CA PRO A 283 -22.26 4.13 -26.16
C PRO A 283 -21.56 4.51 -27.47
N VAL A 284 -20.92 3.52 -28.10
CA VAL A 284 -20.31 3.66 -29.43
C VAL A 284 -21.45 3.83 -30.42
N PRO A 285 -21.53 4.94 -31.19
CA PRO A 285 -22.48 5.04 -32.28
C PRO A 285 -22.07 4.05 -33.37
N ASN A 286 -23.03 3.24 -33.83
CA ASN A 286 -22.90 2.37 -34.99
C ASN A 286 -22.43 3.19 -36.21
N MET A 287 -21.18 3.03 -36.64
CA MET A 287 -20.73 3.51 -37.94
C MET A 287 -20.62 2.32 -38.90
N LYS A 288 -21.44 2.35 -39.94
CA LYS A 288 -21.36 1.45 -41.10
C LYS A 288 -20.02 1.68 -41.85
N PRO A 289 -19.46 0.65 -42.49
CA PRO A 289 -18.20 0.77 -43.20
C PRO A 289 -18.44 1.44 -44.56
N THR A 290 -17.87 2.63 -44.77
CA THR A 290 -17.64 3.18 -46.10
C THR A 290 -16.15 3.48 -46.24
N SER A 291 -15.56 2.84 -47.24
CA SER A 291 -14.19 3.00 -47.73
C SER A 291 -13.79 4.46 -47.93
N MET A 292 -12.61 4.86 -47.46
CA MET A 292 -11.77 5.83 -48.18
C MET A 292 -10.33 5.86 -47.65
N ASN A 293 -9.45 6.25 -48.55
CA ASN A 293 -8.03 5.93 -48.65
C ASN A 293 -7.08 6.58 -47.63
N ALA A 294 -5.91 5.96 -47.52
CA ALA A 294 -4.73 6.46 -46.83
C ALA A 294 -4.22 7.78 -47.42
N SER A 295 -4.54 8.91 -46.77
CA SER A 295 -3.82 10.19 -46.88
C SER A 295 -4.47 11.20 -45.93
N ALA A 296 -3.99 11.29 -44.68
CA ALA A 296 -4.15 12.46 -43.79
C ALA A 296 -3.53 12.14 -42.41
N ARG A 297 -2.20 12.00 -42.37
CA ARG A 297 -1.43 12.33 -41.16
C ARG A 297 -1.10 13.82 -41.23
N CYS A 298 -1.03 14.46 -40.06
CA CYS A 298 -0.54 15.83 -39.83
C CYS A 298 -1.55 16.97 -40.04
N SER A 299 -2.32 17.30 -38.98
CA SER A 299 -2.66 18.67 -38.54
C SER A 299 -3.88 18.64 -37.62
N LEU A 300 -3.69 18.55 -36.29
CA LEU A 300 -4.66 19.04 -35.31
C LEU A 300 -4.03 19.18 -33.92
N ILE A 301 -2.93 19.94 -33.85
CA ILE A 301 -2.43 20.55 -32.62
C ILE A 301 -2.49 22.05 -32.89
N GLN A 302 -3.11 22.82 -31.98
CA GLN A 302 -3.33 24.29 -32.01
C GLN A 302 -4.71 24.83 -32.42
N THR A 303 -5.79 24.39 -31.77
CA THR A 303 -6.95 25.26 -31.43
C THR A 303 -7.82 24.45 -30.48
N ILE A 304 -7.87 24.70 -29.17
CA ILE A 304 -8.83 25.61 -28.53
C ILE A 304 -8.34 25.78 -27.08
N ARG A 305 -7.41 26.71 -26.87
CA ARG A 305 -7.20 27.42 -25.59
C ARG A 305 -7.81 28.80 -25.79
N ARG A 306 -9.12 28.94 -25.53
CA ARG A 306 -9.87 30.20 -25.29
C ARG A 306 -11.35 29.91 -25.48
N SER A 307 -12.07 29.61 -24.39
CA SER A 307 -13.52 29.83 -24.25
C SER A 307 -14.01 29.17 -22.95
N SER A 308 -14.06 29.96 -21.87
CA SER A 308 -15.08 29.91 -20.79
C SER A 308 -14.58 30.62 -19.53
N ARG A 309 -14.44 31.94 -19.63
CA ARG A 309 -14.66 32.88 -18.53
C ARG A 309 -15.80 33.80 -18.97
N LYS A 310 -16.78 34.01 -18.07
CA LYS A 310 -18.01 34.84 -18.16
C LYS A 310 -19.25 34.14 -18.76
N ARG A 311 -20.12 33.58 -17.92
CA ARG A 311 -21.19 34.24 -17.15
C ARG A 311 -21.48 33.42 -15.90
#